data_AF-A0A143PVZ4-F1
#
_entry.id   AF-A0A143PVZ4-F1
#
_cell.length_a   1.000
_cell.length_b   1.000
_cell.length_c   1.000
_cell.angle_alpha   90.00
_cell.angle_beta   90.00
_cell.angle_gamma   90.00
#
_symmetry.space_group_name_H-M   'P 1'
#
loop_
_entity.id
_entity.type
_entity.pdbx_description
1 polymer ?
#
loop_
_entity_poly.entity_id
_entity_poly.type
_entity_poly.pdbx_seq_one_letter_code
_entity_poly.pdbx_strand_id
1 'polypeptide(L)'
;MSEHTRSRPAGEGSLSATAEASASGPNFSRRTFLKSVGVAPVVAAAIAPDTADAQTAAVIGPDAAPLTLTINGQKRTVTVEPRTTLLDAMRQQLDLTGAKRVCDRGSCGACTVILDKRTAYACSVLAVDAEGADIRTIEGLTQGTVLHPVQQAIFEKDGTMCGFCTPGFVMSTVALLEETPNPTPAQARKALDGNICRCGTYVRLLEAALAVKGGTRG
;
A
#
# COMPACT_ATOMS: atom_id res chain seq x y z
N MET A 1 33.75 -15.11 33.22
CA MET A 1 35.04 -14.69 32.65
C MET A 1 35.70 -15.89 32.00
N SER A 2 35.58 -16.01 30.68
CA SER A 2 36.41 -16.89 29.85
C SER A 2 36.21 -16.41 28.42
N GLU A 3 37.07 -15.48 28.03
CA GLU A 3 37.19 -14.93 26.69
C GLU A 3 37.70 -16.03 25.75
N HIS A 4 36.92 -16.32 24.70
CA HIS A 4 37.37 -17.13 23.58
C HIS A 4 38.05 -16.21 22.56
N THR A 5 39.37 -16.06 22.70
CA THR A 5 40.25 -15.46 21.69
C THR A 5 40.46 -16.47 20.56
N ARG A 6 39.81 -16.23 19.41
CA ARG A 6 40.07 -16.99 18.18
C ARG A 6 40.97 -16.16 17.26
N SER A 7 42.24 -16.57 17.19
CA SER A 7 43.24 -16.08 16.25
C SER A 7 42.86 -16.48 14.81
N ARG A 8 42.92 -15.51 13.88
CA ARG A 8 42.84 -15.75 12.43
C ARG A 8 44.25 -15.92 11.88
N PRO A 9 44.55 -16.94 11.06
CA PRO A 9 45.76 -16.90 10.25
C PRO A 9 45.53 -16.06 8.99
N ALA A 10 46.55 -15.28 8.64
CA ALA A 10 46.71 -14.63 7.36
C ALA A 10 47.00 -15.67 6.26
N GLY A 11 46.41 -15.48 5.10
CA GLY A 11 46.66 -16.29 3.90
C GLY A 11 46.56 -15.39 2.68
N GLU A 12 47.73 -14.94 2.21
CA GLU A 12 47.94 -14.31 0.91
C GLU A 12 47.72 -15.34 -0.22
N GLY A 13 47.06 -14.89 -1.28
CA GLY A 13 46.83 -15.68 -2.49
C GLY A 13 46.51 -14.77 -3.65
N SER A 14 47.55 -14.32 -4.35
CA SER A 14 47.51 -13.55 -5.59
C SER A 14 47.17 -14.42 -6.80
N LEU A 15 46.86 -13.74 -7.92
CA LEU A 15 46.70 -14.21 -9.32
C LEU A 15 45.24 -14.54 -9.68
N SER A 16 44.66 -14.14 -10.81
CA SER A 16 45.12 -13.37 -11.97
C SER A 16 43.86 -12.83 -12.66
N ALA A 17 43.86 -11.57 -13.07
CA ALA A 17 42.79 -10.99 -13.86
C ALA A 17 42.92 -11.45 -15.32
N THR A 18 41.98 -12.26 -15.80
CA THR A 18 41.79 -12.50 -17.24
C THR A 18 40.88 -11.43 -17.80
N ALA A 19 41.41 -10.67 -18.75
CA ALA A 19 40.71 -9.66 -19.52
C ALA A 19 39.75 -10.31 -20.52
N GLU A 20 38.48 -9.91 -20.49
CA GLU A 20 37.55 -10.10 -21.60
C GLU A 20 37.15 -8.73 -22.15
N ALA A 21 37.34 -8.60 -23.47
CA ALA A 21 37.27 -7.37 -24.22
C ALA A 21 35.82 -6.86 -24.34
N SER A 22 35.61 -5.62 -23.89
CA SER A 22 34.36 -4.90 -24.10
C SER A 22 34.38 -4.26 -25.50
N ALA A 23 33.43 -4.66 -26.35
CA ALA A 23 33.22 -4.08 -27.67
C ALA A 23 32.82 -2.60 -27.52
N SER A 24 33.62 -1.73 -28.14
CA SER A 24 33.48 -0.27 -28.07
C SER A 24 32.36 0.19 -29.01
N GLY A 25 31.21 0.54 -28.43
CA GLY A 25 30.21 1.36 -29.12
C GLY A 25 30.75 2.78 -29.39
N PRO A 26 30.16 3.53 -30.32
CA PRO A 26 30.64 4.88 -30.67
C PRO A 26 30.65 5.79 -29.43
N ASN A 27 31.84 6.29 -29.09
CA ASN A 27 32.10 7.15 -27.95
C ASN A 27 31.44 8.52 -28.11
N PHE A 28 30.17 8.62 -27.77
CA PHE A 28 29.46 9.89 -27.75
C PHE A 28 29.73 10.61 -26.42
N SER A 29 30.70 11.54 -26.45
CA SER A 29 31.01 12.36 -25.27
C SER A 29 29.88 13.35 -24.99
N ARG A 30 29.53 13.53 -23.70
CA ARG A 30 28.63 14.60 -23.23
C ARG A 30 29.01 15.98 -23.79
N ARG A 31 30.30 16.20 -24.04
CA ARG A 31 30.83 17.44 -24.63
C ARG A 31 30.50 17.58 -26.11
N THR A 32 30.43 16.46 -26.85
CA THR A 32 30.04 16.44 -28.27
C THR A 32 28.54 16.67 -28.42
N PHE A 33 27.73 16.08 -27.52
CA PHE A 33 26.29 16.35 -27.45
C PHE A 33 25.98 17.83 -27.26
N LEU A 34 26.59 18.47 -26.24
CA LEU A 34 26.35 19.88 -25.93
C LEU A 34 26.79 20.83 -27.06
N LYS A 35 27.76 20.43 -27.89
CA LYS A 35 28.16 21.19 -29.07
C LYS A 35 27.21 21.00 -30.27
N SER A 36 26.54 19.85 -30.37
CA SER A 36 25.62 19.55 -31.47
C SER A 36 24.21 20.15 -31.31
N VAL A 37 23.82 20.53 -30.09
CA VAL A 37 22.48 21.09 -29.81
C VAL A 37 22.34 22.56 -30.26
N GLY A 38 23.44 23.23 -30.64
CA GLY A 38 23.44 24.67 -30.95
C GLY A 38 23.19 25.07 -32.40
N VAL A 39 23.08 24.14 -33.36
CA VAL A 39 22.91 24.48 -34.79
C VAL A 39 21.88 23.55 -35.44
N ALA A 40 20.61 23.78 -35.13
CA ALA A 40 19.50 23.30 -35.96
C ALA A 40 18.62 24.51 -36.31
N PRO A 41 18.23 24.71 -37.59
CA PRO A 41 17.30 25.76 -37.96
C PRO A 41 15.93 25.42 -37.35
N VAL A 42 15.46 26.26 -36.44
CA VAL A 42 14.11 26.14 -35.90
C VAL A 42 13.14 26.54 -37.01
N VAL A 43 12.55 25.54 -37.67
CA VAL A 43 11.30 25.76 -38.42
C VAL A 43 10.25 26.07 -37.37
N ALA A 44 9.81 27.33 -37.31
CA ALA A 44 8.70 27.75 -36.47
C ALA A 44 7.40 27.14 -37.02
N ALA A 45 7.18 25.86 -36.76
CA ALA A 45 5.83 25.33 -36.76
C ALA A 45 5.11 26.03 -35.61
N ALA A 46 4.07 26.80 -35.94
CA ALA A 46 3.21 27.45 -34.96
C ALA A 46 2.55 26.36 -34.10
N ILE A 47 3.20 26.01 -32.99
CA ILE A 47 2.58 25.32 -31.87
C ILE A 47 1.65 26.37 -31.29
N ALA A 48 0.37 26.30 -31.65
CA ALA A 48 -0.65 26.99 -30.87
C ALA A 48 -0.41 26.58 -29.40
N PRO A 49 -0.41 27.51 -28.44
CA PRO A 49 -0.39 27.12 -27.05
C PRO A 49 -1.67 26.32 -26.86
N ASP A 50 -1.51 25.01 -26.69
CA ASP A 50 -2.56 24.18 -26.14
C ASP A 50 -2.80 24.78 -24.76
N THR A 51 -3.84 25.59 -24.64
CA THR A 51 -4.27 26.11 -23.35
C THR A 51 -4.78 24.90 -22.60
N ALA A 52 -3.86 24.22 -21.90
CA ALA A 52 -4.22 23.22 -20.92
C ALA A 52 -5.18 23.92 -19.97
N ASP A 53 -6.48 23.59 -20.08
CA ASP A 53 -7.49 24.03 -19.14
C ASP A 53 -7.02 23.57 -17.77
N ALA A 54 -6.49 24.51 -16.99
CA ALA A 54 -6.22 24.27 -15.59
C ALA A 54 -7.59 24.03 -14.96
N GLN A 55 -7.94 22.76 -14.72
CA GLN A 55 -9.14 22.40 -13.98
C GLN A 55 -9.08 23.12 -12.64
N THR A 56 -9.89 24.17 -12.49
CA THR A 56 -10.10 24.83 -11.21
C THR A 56 -10.85 23.84 -10.34
N ALA A 57 -10.12 23.00 -9.61
CA ALA A 57 -10.70 22.19 -8.55
C ALA A 57 -11.45 23.12 -7.61
N ALA A 58 -12.74 22.84 -7.37
CA ALA A 58 -13.52 23.61 -6.42
C ALA A 58 -12.83 23.54 -5.05
N VAL A 59 -12.58 24.70 -4.44
CA VAL A 59 -12.00 24.76 -3.10
C VAL A 59 -13.07 24.25 -2.13
N ILE A 60 -12.80 23.12 -1.47
CA ILE A 60 -13.65 22.59 -0.40
C ILE A 60 -13.11 23.12 0.94
N GLY A 61 -13.90 23.95 1.64
CA GLY A 61 -13.57 24.45 2.98
C GLY A 61 -13.70 25.96 3.16
N PRO A 62 -13.46 26.48 4.39
CA PRO A 62 -13.00 25.76 5.58
C PRO A 62 -14.10 24.98 6.32
N ASP A 63 -15.36 25.28 6.03
CA ASP A 63 -16.51 24.69 6.71
C ASP A 63 -16.78 23.25 6.25
N ALA A 64 -17.58 22.53 7.04
CA ALA A 64 -18.01 21.19 6.69
C ALA A 64 -18.89 21.22 5.42
N ALA A 65 -18.60 20.33 4.49
CA ALA A 65 -19.31 20.21 3.22
C ALA A 65 -19.83 18.77 3.03
N PRO A 66 -20.96 18.59 2.31
CA PRO A 66 -21.42 17.26 1.94
C PRO A 66 -20.43 16.59 0.98
N LEU A 67 -20.17 15.32 1.23
CA LEU A 67 -19.21 14.46 0.53
C LEU A 67 -19.87 13.10 0.30
N THR A 68 -19.72 12.50 -0.89
CA THR A 68 -20.27 11.17 -1.16
C THR A 68 -19.18 10.12 -1.33
N LEU A 69 -19.12 9.17 -0.41
CA LEU A 69 -18.16 8.06 -0.44
C LEU A 69 -18.84 6.77 -0.92
N THR A 70 -18.15 5.99 -1.77
CA THR A 70 -18.60 4.65 -2.14
C THR A 70 -17.88 3.63 -1.28
N ILE A 71 -18.56 3.09 -0.26
CA ILE A 71 -17.98 2.16 0.71
C ILE A 71 -18.75 0.83 0.70
N ASN A 72 -18.04 -0.27 0.46
CA ASN A 72 -18.60 -1.62 0.34
C ASN A 72 -19.75 -1.67 -0.70
N GLY A 73 -19.55 -1.01 -1.85
CA GLY A 73 -20.55 -0.90 -2.91
C GLY A 73 -21.73 0.04 -2.62
N GLN A 74 -21.79 0.67 -1.45
CA GLN A 74 -22.86 1.58 -1.05
C GLN A 74 -22.40 3.04 -1.12
N LYS A 75 -23.18 3.90 -1.78
CA LYS A 75 -23.00 5.35 -1.73
C LYS A 75 -23.48 5.87 -0.38
N ARG A 76 -22.61 6.57 0.34
CA ARG A 76 -22.88 7.17 1.66
C ARG A 76 -22.52 8.65 1.61
N THR A 77 -23.51 9.50 1.86
CA THR A 77 -23.30 10.94 1.95
C THR A 77 -23.06 11.35 3.40
N VAL A 78 -22.04 12.16 3.62
CA VAL A 78 -21.56 12.59 4.94
C VAL A 78 -21.14 14.06 4.85
N THR A 79 -21.42 14.84 5.88
CA THR A 79 -20.97 16.24 5.97
C THR A 79 -19.74 16.31 6.87
N VAL A 80 -18.58 16.66 6.31
CA VAL A 80 -17.29 16.67 7.01
C VAL A 80 -16.44 17.89 6.65
N GLU A 81 -15.57 18.29 7.57
CA GLU A 81 -14.55 19.29 7.29
C GLU A 81 -13.47 18.72 6.35
N PRO A 82 -12.79 19.55 5.54
CA PRO A 82 -11.76 19.07 4.60
C PRO A 82 -10.60 18.30 5.26
N ARG A 83 -10.31 18.60 6.53
CA ARG A 83 -9.26 17.93 7.31
C ARG A 83 -9.65 16.55 7.86
N THR A 84 -10.91 16.15 7.74
CA THR A 84 -11.39 14.89 8.29
C THR A 84 -10.75 13.72 7.55
N THR A 85 -10.07 12.85 8.29
CA THR A 85 -9.49 11.62 7.73
C THR A 85 -10.59 10.66 7.28
N LEU A 86 -10.30 9.81 6.30
CA LEU A 86 -11.20 8.73 5.88
C LEU A 86 -11.53 7.82 7.07
N LEU A 87 -10.57 7.57 7.96
CA LEU A 87 -10.80 6.81 9.19
C LEU A 87 -11.82 7.47 10.11
N ASP A 88 -11.76 8.79 10.31
CA ASP A 88 -12.76 9.51 11.09
C ASP A 88 -14.13 9.47 10.42
N ALA A 89 -14.20 9.81 9.13
CA ALA A 89 -15.43 9.77 8.35
C ALA A 89 -16.16 8.43 8.49
N MET A 90 -15.43 7.32 8.32
CA MET A 90 -15.98 5.98 8.49
C MET A 90 -16.44 5.71 9.93
N ARG A 91 -15.62 6.00 10.93
CA ARG A 91 -15.87 5.57 12.31
C ARG A 91 -16.87 6.43 13.06
N GLN A 92 -16.82 7.75 12.86
CA GLN A 92 -17.53 8.73 13.69
C GLN A 92 -18.79 9.27 13.00
N GLN A 93 -18.84 9.26 11.67
CA GLN A 93 -19.98 9.77 10.90
C GLN A 93 -20.80 8.66 10.24
N LEU A 94 -20.22 7.50 9.96
CA LEU A 94 -20.86 6.40 9.23
C LEU A 94 -20.98 5.11 10.04
N ASP A 95 -20.56 5.10 11.31
CA ASP A 95 -20.58 3.95 12.23
C ASP A 95 -19.87 2.67 11.72
N LEU A 96 -18.95 2.83 10.76
CA LEU A 96 -18.08 1.76 10.27
C LEU A 96 -16.83 1.68 11.14
N THR A 97 -16.98 0.98 12.26
CA THR A 97 -15.98 0.97 13.34
C THR A 97 -14.92 -0.12 13.21
N GLY A 98 -14.95 -0.92 12.13
CA GLY A 98 -14.08 -2.04 11.86
C GLY A 98 -12.62 -1.66 11.70
N ALA A 99 -12.32 -0.67 10.84
CA ALA A 99 -10.99 -0.06 10.77
C ALA A 99 -10.68 0.66 12.09
N LYS A 100 -9.50 0.40 12.70
CA LYS A 100 -9.19 0.86 14.06
C LYS A 100 -8.23 2.05 14.08
N ARG A 101 -8.53 3.05 14.92
CA ARG A 101 -7.59 4.09 15.32
C ARG A 101 -6.69 3.55 16.43
N VAL A 102 -5.40 3.39 16.14
CA VAL A 102 -4.40 2.95 17.12
C VAL A 102 -3.23 3.93 17.18
N CYS A 103 -2.54 4.15 16.05
CA CYS A 103 -1.39 5.07 16.02
C CYS A 103 -1.70 6.46 15.45
N ASP A 104 -2.70 6.54 14.55
CA ASP A 104 -3.10 7.75 13.82
C ASP A 104 -1.98 8.52 13.10
N ARG A 105 -0.94 7.78 12.68
CA ARG A 105 0.27 8.34 12.04
C ARG A 105 0.88 7.41 10.99
N GLY A 106 0.05 6.54 10.41
CA GLY A 106 0.46 5.63 9.32
C GLY A 106 1.51 4.59 9.69
N SER A 107 1.63 4.20 10.97
CA SER A 107 2.71 3.32 11.43
C SER A 107 2.31 1.90 11.85
N CYS A 108 1.01 1.62 12.05
CA CYS A 108 0.57 0.35 12.66
C CYS A 108 -0.33 -0.54 11.79
N GLY A 109 -0.90 -0.03 10.69
CA GLY A 109 -1.78 -0.77 9.79
C GLY A 109 -3.18 -1.14 10.32
N ALA A 110 -3.52 -0.89 11.59
CA ALA A 110 -4.82 -1.27 12.15
C ALA A 110 -6.03 -0.57 11.48
N CYS A 111 -5.79 0.53 10.76
CA CYS A 111 -6.77 1.27 9.97
C CYS A 111 -6.74 0.92 8.46
N THR A 112 -6.11 -0.19 8.08
CA THR A 112 -6.00 -0.57 6.66
C THR A 112 -7.36 -0.85 6.07
N VAL A 113 -7.63 -0.23 4.93
CA VAL A 113 -8.75 -0.48 4.02
C VAL A 113 -8.22 -0.74 2.62
N ILE A 114 -9.08 -1.19 1.70
CA ILE A 114 -8.74 -1.25 0.28
C ILE A 114 -9.37 -0.04 -0.41
N LEU A 115 -8.56 0.74 -1.11
CA LEU A 115 -8.94 1.91 -1.90
C LEU A 115 -8.54 1.63 -3.36
N ASP A 116 -9.51 1.57 -4.29
CA ASP A 116 -9.29 1.33 -5.73
C ASP A 116 -8.36 0.13 -6.04
N LYS A 117 -8.47 -0.94 -5.24
CA LYS A 117 -7.68 -2.21 -5.29
C LYS A 117 -6.35 -2.21 -4.54
N ARG A 118 -5.90 -1.10 -3.93
CA ARG A 118 -4.68 -1.07 -3.12
C ARG A 118 -4.98 -0.89 -1.65
N THR A 119 -4.14 -1.44 -0.79
CA THR A 119 -4.23 -1.15 0.64
C THR A 119 -3.83 0.29 0.92
N ALA A 120 -4.58 0.95 1.80
CA ALA A 120 -4.27 2.29 2.27
C ALA A 120 -4.54 2.39 3.78
N TYR A 121 -3.75 3.20 4.48
CA TYR A 121 -4.03 3.55 5.87
C TYR A 121 -5.06 4.66 5.91
N ALA A 122 -6.29 4.34 6.32
CA ALA A 122 -7.38 5.31 6.32
C ALA A 122 -7.12 6.56 7.19
N CYS A 123 -6.22 6.48 8.18
CA CYS A 123 -5.82 7.65 8.98
C CYS A 123 -4.94 8.65 8.21
N SER A 124 -4.39 8.25 7.07
CA SER A 124 -3.46 9.04 6.26
C SER A 124 -4.06 9.44 4.91
N VAL A 125 -5.38 9.27 4.75
CA VAL A 125 -6.16 9.67 3.58
C VAL A 125 -7.22 10.65 4.07
N LEU A 126 -7.39 11.79 3.42
CA LEU A 126 -8.50 12.70 3.72
C LEU A 126 -9.79 12.13 3.10
N ALA A 127 -10.92 12.31 3.77
CA ALA A 127 -12.20 11.83 3.24
C ALA A 127 -12.51 12.47 1.89
N VAL A 128 -12.20 13.77 1.73
CA VAL A 128 -12.38 14.51 0.47
C VAL A 128 -11.56 13.93 -0.68
N ASP A 129 -10.36 13.42 -0.41
CA ASP A 129 -9.50 12.80 -1.43
C ASP A 129 -9.99 11.39 -1.83
N ALA A 130 -10.85 10.78 -0.99
CA ALA A 130 -11.42 9.46 -1.24
C ALA A 130 -12.77 9.53 -1.99
N GLU A 131 -13.23 10.73 -2.37
CA GLU A 131 -14.42 10.86 -3.21
C GLU A 131 -14.18 10.22 -4.59
N GLY A 132 -15.17 9.47 -5.08
CA GLY A 132 -15.08 8.76 -6.35
C GLY A 132 -14.28 7.45 -6.32
N ALA A 133 -13.53 7.17 -5.24
CA ALA A 133 -12.85 5.89 -5.06
C ALA A 133 -13.81 4.77 -4.60
N ASP A 134 -13.47 3.52 -4.94
CA ASP A 134 -14.08 2.32 -4.37
C ASP A 134 -13.38 1.94 -3.06
N ILE A 135 -14.07 2.12 -1.94
CA ILE A 135 -13.55 1.84 -0.60
C ILE A 135 -14.13 0.52 -0.12
N ARG A 136 -13.27 -0.44 0.25
CA ARG A 136 -13.69 -1.68 0.91
C ARG A 136 -13.11 -1.78 2.32
N THR A 137 -13.96 -2.15 3.26
CA THR A 137 -13.64 -2.31 4.67
C THR A 137 -13.96 -3.73 5.15
N ILE A 138 -13.55 -4.03 6.38
CA ILE A 138 -13.76 -5.36 6.99
C ILE A 138 -15.25 -5.74 7.08
N GLU A 139 -16.12 -4.75 7.27
CA GLU A 139 -17.57 -4.91 7.33
C GLU A 139 -18.16 -5.40 6.01
N GLY A 140 -17.50 -5.13 4.87
CA GLY A 140 -17.96 -5.55 3.55
C GLY A 140 -17.64 -7.00 3.21
N LEU A 141 -16.84 -7.71 4.01
CA LEU A 141 -16.35 -9.05 3.66
C LEU A 141 -17.29 -10.19 4.08
N THR A 142 -18.10 -9.99 5.12
CA THR A 142 -18.98 -11.04 5.65
C THR A 142 -20.34 -10.98 4.96
N GLN A 143 -20.84 -12.11 4.47
CA GLN A 143 -22.18 -12.23 3.88
C GLN A 143 -23.12 -12.91 4.87
N GLY A 144 -23.85 -12.11 5.65
CA GLY A 144 -24.72 -12.62 6.72
C GLY A 144 -23.90 -13.30 7.82
N THR A 145 -24.03 -14.62 7.96
CA THR A 145 -23.27 -15.43 8.94
C THR A 145 -22.06 -16.14 8.33
N VAL A 146 -21.84 -16.00 7.02
CA VAL A 146 -20.74 -16.67 6.32
C VAL A 146 -19.51 -15.77 6.33
N LEU A 147 -18.46 -16.25 7.00
CA LEU A 147 -17.17 -15.57 7.02
C LEU A 147 -16.48 -15.64 5.67
N HIS A 148 -15.77 -14.57 5.32
CA HIS A 148 -14.85 -14.58 4.19
C HIS A 148 -13.74 -15.62 4.43
N PRO A 149 -13.24 -16.34 3.40
CA PRO A 149 -12.20 -17.36 3.57
C PRO A 149 -10.97 -16.90 4.37
N VAL A 150 -10.57 -15.64 4.20
CA VAL A 150 -9.49 -15.02 5.00
C VAL A 150 -9.85 -14.88 6.48
N GLN A 151 -11.07 -14.44 6.80
CA GLN A 151 -11.55 -14.35 8.19
C GLN A 151 -11.60 -15.74 8.82
N GLN A 152 -12.14 -16.73 8.08
CA GLN A 152 -12.20 -18.12 8.51
C GLN A 152 -10.81 -18.70 8.78
N ALA A 153 -9.85 -18.52 7.88
CA ALA A 153 -8.49 -19.01 8.06
C ALA A 153 -7.78 -18.37 9.26
N ILE A 154 -7.97 -17.06 9.49
CA ILE A 154 -7.40 -16.38 10.66
C ILE A 154 -8.02 -16.92 11.96
N PHE A 155 -9.31 -17.24 11.96
CA PHE A 155 -9.96 -17.89 13.09
C PHE A 155 -9.41 -19.30 13.34
N GLU A 156 -9.37 -20.15 12.32
CA GLU A 156 -8.91 -21.54 12.42
C GLU A 156 -7.44 -21.68 12.83
N LYS A 157 -6.59 -20.71 12.44
CA LYS A 157 -5.17 -20.68 12.81
C LYS A 157 -4.88 -19.97 14.11
N ASP A 158 -5.90 -19.50 14.83
CA ASP A 158 -5.72 -18.73 16.07
C ASP A 158 -4.86 -17.46 15.83
N GLY A 159 -5.13 -16.79 14.71
CA GLY A 159 -4.43 -15.58 14.26
C GLY A 159 -4.84 -14.31 15.00
N THR A 160 -5.75 -14.40 15.97
CA THR A 160 -6.32 -13.26 16.69
C THR A 160 -6.28 -13.49 18.20
N MET A 161 -5.97 -12.43 18.96
CA MET A 161 -6.12 -12.40 20.42
C MET A 161 -7.03 -11.23 20.81
N CYS A 162 -6.46 -10.05 21.09
CA CYS A 162 -7.26 -8.86 21.44
C CYS A 162 -8.13 -8.33 20.29
N GLY A 163 -7.90 -8.78 19.05
CA GLY A 163 -8.71 -8.43 17.88
C GLY A 163 -8.45 -7.05 17.27
N PHE A 164 -7.71 -6.15 17.92
CA PHE A 164 -7.57 -4.75 17.44
C PHE A 164 -6.85 -4.62 16.10
N CYS A 165 -5.82 -5.44 15.85
CA CYS A 165 -5.08 -5.41 14.57
C CYS A 165 -5.72 -6.28 13.49
N THR A 166 -6.64 -7.17 13.86
CA THR A 166 -7.20 -8.20 12.98
C THR A 166 -7.85 -7.62 11.72
N PRO A 167 -8.66 -6.53 11.78
CA PRO A 167 -9.21 -5.91 10.57
C PRO A 167 -8.15 -5.52 9.55
N GLY A 168 -7.04 -4.90 9.98
CA GLY A 168 -5.97 -4.48 9.09
C GLY A 168 -5.25 -5.66 8.42
N PHE A 169 -4.98 -6.72 9.18
CA PHE A 169 -4.41 -7.96 8.64
C PHE A 169 -5.36 -8.66 7.66
N VAL A 170 -6.66 -8.70 7.95
CA VAL A 170 -7.66 -9.27 7.03
C VAL A 170 -7.66 -8.49 5.71
N MET A 171 -7.81 -7.17 5.75
CA MET A 171 -7.85 -6.35 4.53
C MET A 171 -6.55 -6.47 3.72
N SER A 172 -5.41 -6.54 4.39
CA SER A 172 -4.10 -6.72 3.72
C SER A 172 -3.97 -8.10 3.07
N THR A 173 -4.49 -9.14 3.73
CA THR A 173 -4.47 -10.51 3.18
C THR A 173 -5.43 -10.65 2.00
N VAL A 174 -6.62 -10.02 2.07
CA VAL A 174 -7.57 -9.98 0.95
C VAL A 174 -6.92 -9.31 -0.26
N ALA A 175 -6.34 -8.12 -0.08
CA ALA A 175 -5.65 -7.42 -1.18
C ALA A 175 -4.51 -8.26 -1.78
N LEU A 176 -3.70 -8.91 -0.94
CA LEU A 176 -2.65 -9.83 -1.38
C LEU A 176 -3.20 -10.95 -2.26
N LEU A 177 -4.29 -11.61 -1.84
CA LEU A 177 -4.82 -12.78 -2.53
C LEU A 177 -5.56 -12.42 -3.82
N GLU A 178 -6.13 -11.22 -3.89
CA GLU A 178 -6.70 -10.67 -5.13
C GLU A 178 -5.61 -10.36 -6.17
N GLU A 179 -4.43 -9.88 -5.74
CA GLU A 179 -3.30 -9.62 -6.64
C GLU A 179 -2.50 -10.89 -6.96
N THR A 180 -2.26 -11.73 -5.95
CA THR A 180 -1.46 -12.95 -6.03
C THR A 180 -2.22 -14.10 -5.35
N PRO A 181 -3.06 -14.85 -6.10
CA PRO A 181 -3.91 -15.92 -5.55
C PRO A 181 -3.18 -17.08 -4.85
N ASN A 182 -1.89 -17.26 -5.13
CA ASN A 182 -1.02 -18.29 -4.56
C ASN A 182 0.31 -17.66 -4.13
N PRO A 183 0.34 -16.84 -3.06
CA PRO A 183 1.53 -16.11 -2.69
C PRO A 183 2.57 -17.04 -2.06
N THR A 184 3.84 -16.76 -2.33
CA THR A 184 4.95 -17.35 -1.57
C THR A 184 4.97 -16.81 -0.13
N PRO A 185 5.61 -17.50 0.83
CA PRO A 185 5.78 -16.98 2.19
C PRO A 185 6.43 -15.60 2.25
N ALA A 186 7.35 -15.30 1.33
CA ALA A 186 8.01 -14.00 1.25
C ALA A 186 7.05 -12.88 0.80
N GLN A 187 6.21 -13.15 -0.21
CA GLN A 187 5.17 -12.22 -0.66
C GLN A 187 4.13 -11.97 0.43
N ALA A 188 3.66 -13.04 1.10
CA ALA A 188 2.71 -12.91 2.20
C ALA A 188 3.28 -12.10 3.37
N ARG A 189 4.53 -12.36 3.77
CA ARG A 189 5.21 -11.55 4.79
C ARG A 189 5.28 -10.09 4.37
N LYS A 190 5.67 -9.82 3.13
CA LYS A 190 5.82 -8.45 2.63
C LYS A 190 4.49 -7.68 2.62
N ALA A 191 3.39 -8.32 2.22
CA ALA A 191 2.07 -7.69 2.21
C ALA A 191 1.53 -7.43 3.62
N LEU A 192 1.89 -8.26 4.60
CA LEU A 192 1.43 -8.12 5.98
C LEU A 192 2.33 -7.21 6.84
N ASP A 193 3.53 -6.89 6.38
CA ASP A 193 4.57 -6.15 7.11
C ASP A 193 4.14 -4.74 7.55
N GLY A 194 3.14 -4.16 6.88
CA GLY A 194 2.54 -2.87 7.26
C GLY A 194 1.63 -2.92 8.50
N ASN A 195 1.35 -4.10 9.04
CA ASN A 195 0.44 -4.30 10.17
C ASN A 195 1.18 -4.77 11.41
N ILE A 196 0.97 -4.10 12.54
CA ILE A 196 1.60 -4.42 13.82
C ILE A 196 0.61 -5.17 14.72
N CYS A 197 1.02 -6.34 15.19
CA CYS A 197 0.34 -7.12 16.22
C CYS A 197 1.15 -7.11 17.53
N ARG A 198 0.66 -6.41 18.55
CA ARG A 198 1.34 -6.38 19.87
C ARG A 198 1.20 -7.70 20.63
N CYS A 199 0.13 -8.46 20.38
CA CYS A 199 -0.06 -9.78 20.97
C CYS A 199 0.92 -10.82 20.40
N GLY A 200 1.47 -10.60 19.20
CA GLY A 200 2.49 -11.47 18.62
C GLY A 200 1.97 -12.65 17.78
N THR A 201 0.74 -12.59 17.26
CA THR A 201 0.15 -13.68 16.43
C THR A 201 0.71 -13.78 15.00
N TYR A 202 1.83 -13.13 14.68
CA TYR A 202 2.34 -13.00 13.30
C TYR A 202 2.52 -14.33 12.55
N VAL A 203 3.02 -15.37 13.22
CA VAL A 203 3.21 -16.69 12.60
C VAL A 203 1.86 -17.30 12.21
N ARG A 204 0.86 -17.18 13.08
CA ARG A 204 -0.51 -17.66 12.82
C ARG A 204 -1.21 -16.89 11.71
N LEU A 205 -1.01 -15.57 11.67
CA LEU A 205 -1.51 -14.72 10.57
C LEU A 205 -0.87 -15.10 9.23
N LEU A 206 0.43 -15.40 9.21
CA LEU A 206 1.12 -15.86 8.01
C LEU A 206 0.65 -17.26 7.58
N GLU A 207 0.47 -18.18 8.53
CA GLU A 207 -0.11 -19.51 8.28
C GLU A 207 -1.52 -19.41 7.68
N ALA A 208 -2.36 -18.51 8.21
CA ALA A 208 -3.71 -18.25 7.70
C ALA A 208 -3.67 -17.70 6.26
N ALA A 209 -2.83 -16.70 6.00
CA ALA A 209 -2.70 -16.11 4.67
C ALA A 209 -2.26 -17.12 3.60
N LEU A 210 -1.38 -18.06 3.95
CA LEU A 210 -0.88 -19.10 3.03
C LEU A 210 -1.85 -20.27 2.85
N ALA A 211 -2.75 -20.48 3.82
CA ALA A 211 -3.76 -21.55 3.79
C ALA A 211 -4.89 -21.24 2.80
N VAL A 212 -5.21 -19.97 2.58
CA VAL A 212 -6.23 -19.56 1.61
C VAL A 212 -5.67 -19.64 0.18
N LYS A 213 -6.48 -20.13 -0.76
CA LYS A 213 -6.17 -20.22 -2.18
C LYS A 213 -7.23 -19.46 -2.98
N GLY A 214 -6.81 -18.65 -3.95
CA GLY A 214 -7.73 -17.85 -4.75
C GLY A 214 -8.00 -16.47 -4.16
N GLY A 215 -8.21 -15.47 -5.04
CA GLY A 215 -8.64 -14.13 -4.66
C GLY A 215 -10.16 -13.99 -4.81
N THR A 216 -10.91 -14.25 -3.74
CA THR A 216 -12.34 -13.91 -3.71
C THR A 216 -12.50 -12.45 -3.33
N ARG A 217 -13.24 -11.68 -4.14
CA ARG A 217 -13.70 -10.36 -3.74
C ARG A 217 -14.81 -10.52 -2.69
N GLY A 218 -14.74 -9.70 -1.64
CA GLY A 218 -15.89 -9.41 -0.77
C GLY A 218 -16.93 -8.58 -1.48
#